data_AF-A0A7H9B330-F1
#
_entry.id   AF-A0A7H9B330-F1
#
_cell.length_a   1.000
_cell.length_b   1.000
_cell.length_c   1.000
_cell.angle_alpha   90.00
_cell.angle_beta   90.00
_cell.angle_gamma   90.00
#
_symmetry.space_group_name_H-M   'P 1'
#
loop_
_entity.id
_entity.type
_entity.pdbx_description
1 polymer ?
#
loop_
_entity_poly.entity_id
_entity_poly.type
_entity_poly.pdbx_seq_one_letter_code
_entity_poly.pdbx_strand_id
1 'polypeptide(L)'
;MGRYSVKRYKTKRRTKDLDLIYNELGSKEEIQRLLNQPLDETKPGLGQHYCIHCALYLETAAALKTHLKSKKHKRRVKELKGIPYTQEVANAAAGVNLNRFLQRVEHIKNRVGPEKESNEVLLKEHLSTALANISTVEPTLPWGEATTDAAADGAEVMAE
;
A
#
# COMPACT_ATOMS: atom_id res chain seq x y z
N MET A 1 -0.16 28.49 -17.37
CA MET A 1 -0.48 27.30 -16.55
C MET A 1 -1.87 27.45 -15.95
N GLY A 2 -2.76 26.46 -16.09
CA GLY A 2 -4.15 26.57 -15.63
C GLY A 2 -4.33 26.42 -14.11
N ARG A 3 -5.44 26.93 -13.57
CA ARG A 3 -5.80 26.89 -12.14
C ARG A 3 -5.66 25.49 -11.51
N TYR A 4 -6.03 24.44 -12.24
CA TYR A 4 -6.00 23.05 -11.74
C TYR A 4 -4.59 22.59 -11.37
N SER A 5 -3.63 22.76 -12.29
CA SER A 5 -2.23 22.35 -12.09
C SER A 5 -1.60 23.06 -10.89
N VAL A 6 -1.76 24.39 -10.83
CA VAL A 6 -1.24 25.25 -9.76
C VAL A 6 -1.93 24.95 -8.43
N LYS A 7 -3.21 24.58 -8.41
CA LYS A 7 -3.90 24.22 -7.17
C LYS A 7 -3.49 22.83 -6.69
N ARG A 8 -3.30 21.86 -7.58
CA ARG A 8 -3.11 20.44 -7.22
C ARG A 8 -1.64 20.11 -6.88
N TYR A 9 -0.69 20.56 -7.68
CA TYR A 9 0.72 20.14 -7.61
C TYR A 9 1.63 21.13 -6.86
N LYS A 10 1.08 21.91 -5.93
CA LYS A 10 1.86 22.78 -5.05
C LYS A 10 2.66 21.96 -4.05
N THR A 11 3.81 22.48 -3.62
CA THR A 11 4.69 21.89 -2.61
C THR A 11 3.96 21.50 -1.32
N LYS A 12 3.03 22.34 -0.84
CA LYS A 12 2.19 22.07 0.34
C LYS A 12 1.23 20.87 0.22
N ARG A 13 1.07 20.29 -0.98
CA ARG A 13 0.22 19.11 -1.27
C ARG A 13 1.00 18.01 -1.97
N ARG A 14 2.33 18.00 -1.78
CA ARG A 14 3.21 17.01 -2.39
C ARG A 14 2.91 15.64 -1.81
N THR A 15 2.70 14.66 -2.69
CA THR A 15 2.59 13.26 -2.31
C THR A 15 3.98 12.64 -2.19
N LYS A 16 4.07 11.51 -1.51
CA LYS A 16 5.30 10.71 -1.45
C LYS A 16 5.77 10.32 -2.86
N ASP A 17 7.07 10.42 -3.09
CA ASP A 17 7.69 10.10 -4.37
C ASP A 17 7.78 8.58 -4.58
N LEU A 18 7.70 8.14 -5.85
CA LEU A 18 7.62 6.72 -6.20
C LEU A 18 8.88 5.95 -5.80
N ASP A 19 10.05 6.57 -5.87
CA ASP A 19 11.32 5.93 -5.55
C ASP A 19 11.42 5.59 -4.05
N LEU A 20 10.84 6.43 -3.19
CA LEU A 20 10.76 6.16 -1.75
C LEU A 20 9.87 4.96 -1.48
N ILE A 21 8.71 4.90 -2.13
CA ILE A 21 7.77 3.78 -2.03
C ILE A 21 8.41 2.48 -2.56
N TYR A 22 9.21 2.59 -3.62
CA TYR A 22 9.93 1.44 -4.17
C TYR A 22 10.91 0.85 -3.15
N ASN A 23 11.66 1.69 -2.45
CA ASN A 23 12.60 1.25 -1.41
C ASN A 23 11.86 0.58 -0.25
N GLU A 24 10.74 1.17 0.19
CA GLU A 24 9.90 0.62 1.26
C GLU A 24 9.33 -0.75 0.95
N LEU A 25 8.97 -1.01 -0.30
CA LEU A 25 8.50 -2.32 -0.74
C LEU A 25 9.65 -3.34 -0.92
N GLY A 26 10.89 -2.86 -1.02
CA GLY A 26 12.07 -3.71 -1.10
C GLY A 26 12.39 -4.39 0.23
N SER A 27 12.15 -3.72 1.37
CA SER A 27 12.46 -4.25 2.70
C SER A 27 11.23 -4.83 3.41
N LYS A 28 11.35 -6.09 3.87
CA LYS A 28 10.30 -6.75 4.68
C LYS A 28 10.07 -6.05 6.02
N GLU A 29 11.13 -5.56 6.64
CA GLU A 29 11.08 -4.87 7.93
C GLU A 29 10.30 -3.57 7.82
N GLU A 30 10.52 -2.81 6.73
CA GLU A 30 9.81 -1.55 6.48
C GLU A 30 8.33 -1.81 6.19
N ILE A 31 8.00 -2.85 5.42
CA ILE A 31 6.61 -3.27 5.21
C ILE A 31 5.94 -3.60 6.54
N GLN A 32 6.58 -4.41 7.38
CA GLN A 32 6.04 -4.79 8.68
C GLN A 32 5.82 -3.57 9.59
N ARG A 33 6.77 -2.63 9.60
CA ARG A 33 6.66 -1.37 10.36
C ARG A 33 5.52 -0.49 9.85
N LEU A 34 5.31 -0.43 8.53
CA LEU A 34 4.25 0.39 7.92
C LEU A 34 2.87 -0.24 8.04
N LEU A 35 2.77 -1.56 8.12
CA LEU A 35 1.52 -2.27 8.41
C LEU A 35 1.15 -2.16 9.90
N ASN A 36 2.12 -2.35 10.79
CA ASN A 36 1.92 -2.34 12.24
C ASN A 36 2.30 -0.98 12.84
N GLN A 37 1.65 0.08 12.38
CA GLN A 37 1.87 1.41 12.95
C GLN A 37 1.23 1.53 14.34
N PRO A 38 1.86 2.27 15.28
CA PRO A 38 1.20 2.62 16.52
C PRO A 38 -0.05 3.46 16.24
N LEU A 39 -1.04 3.36 17.11
CA LEU A 39 -2.26 4.16 17.03
C LEU A 39 -1.90 5.65 17.11
N ASP A 40 -2.32 6.39 16.09
CA ASP A 40 -2.03 7.83 15.95
C ASP A 40 -3.33 8.57 15.64
N GLU A 41 -3.78 9.39 16.59
CA GLU A 41 -5.03 10.16 16.53
C GLU A 41 -5.05 11.18 15.40
N THR A 42 -3.88 11.62 14.92
CA THR A 42 -3.77 12.63 13.86
C THR A 42 -4.01 12.05 12.46
N LYS A 43 -3.87 10.73 12.32
CA LYS A 43 -4.00 10.03 11.04
C LYS A 43 -5.41 9.46 10.85
N PRO A 44 -5.92 9.45 9.61
CA PRO A 44 -7.14 8.72 9.29
C PRO A 44 -7.04 7.24 9.68
N GLY A 45 -8.13 6.68 10.22
CA GLY A 45 -8.18 5.27 10.63
C GLY A 45 -7.16 4.90 11.72
N LEU A 46 -6.75 5.87 12.55
CA LEU A 46 -5.74 5.72 13.60
C LEU A 46 -4.40 5.15 13.10
N GLY A 47 -4.11 5.32 11.81
CA GLY A 47 -2.90 4.79 11.15
C GLY A 47 -2.95 3.30 10.76
N GLN A 48 -4.02 2.58 11.09
CA GLN A 48 -4.10 1.11 10.89
C GLN A 48 -4.39 0.70 9.44
N HIS A 49 -5.27 1.45 8.76
CA HIS A 49 -5.69 1.12 7.40
C HIS A 49 -4.82 1.84 6.36
N TYR A 50 -3.58 1.41 6.22
CA TYR A 50 -2.60 2.04 5.33
C TYR A 50 -2.33 1.23 4.04
N CYS A 51 -2.32 1.91 2.89
CA CYS A 51 -1.89 1.33 1.62
C CYS A 51 -0.48 1.82 1.27
N ILE A 52 0.50 0.91 1.31
CA ILE A 52 1.92 1.21 1.06
C ILE A 52 2.14 1.72 -0.37
N HIS A 53 1.59 1.03 -1.38
CA HIS A 53 1.77 1.41 -2.79
C HIS A 53 1.32 2.84 -3.11
N CYS A 54 0.22 3.28 -2.50
CA CYS A 54 -0.37 4.60 -2.77
C CYS A 54 0.04 5.66 -1.74
N ALA A 55 0.75 5.26 -0.67
CA ALA A 55 1.06 6.08 0.50
C ALA A 55 -0.16 6.83 1.06
N LEU A 56 -1.28 6.12 1.22
CA LEU A 56 -2.56 6.70 1.62
C LEU A 56 -3.12 5.97 2.84
N TYR A 57 -3.53 6.75 3.84
CA TYR A 57 -4.33 6.28 4.98
C TYR A 57 -5.81 6.32 4.63
N LEU A 58 -6.51 5.26 5.01
CA LEU A 58 -7.94 5.10 4.82
C LEU A 58 -8.60 5.05 6.20
N GLU A 59 -9.89 5.35 6.23
CA GLU A 59 -10.66 5.44 7.47
C GLU A 59 -11.03 4.07 8.06
N THR A 60 -11.41 3.11 7.20
CA THR A 60 -11.92 1.79 7.59
C THR A 60 -11.31 0.67 6.75
N ALA A 61 -11.42 -0.56 7.24
CA ALA A 61 -11.00 -1.76 6.50
C ALA A 61 -11.80 -1.97 5.20
N ALA A 62 -13.10 -1.63 5.20
CA ALA A 62 -13.94 -1.66 4.00
C ALA A 62 -13.46 -0.67 2.92
N ALA A 63 -13.04 0.54 3.31
CA ALA A 63 -12.43 1.51 2.41
C ALA A 63 -11.11 1.00 1.82
N LEU A 64 -10.31 0.27 2.62
CA LEU A 64 -9.09 -0.39 2.13
C LEU A 64 -9.39 -1.49 1.11
N LYS A 65 -10.38 -2.34 1.39
CA LYS A 65 -10.82 -3.41 0.47
C LYS A 65 -11.30 -2.84 -0.89
N THR A 66 -12.06 -1.75 -0.89
CA THR A 66 -12.51 -1.09 -2.13
C THR A 66 -11.37 -0.36 -2.84
N HIS A 67 -10.46 0.28 -2.09
CA HIS A 67 -9.28 0.94 -2.64
C HIS A 67 -8.39 -0.03 -3.44
N LEU A 68 -8.10 -1.21 -2.90
CA LEU A 68 -7.25 -2.23 -3.56
C LEU A 68 -7.83 -2.68 -4.91
N LYS A 69 -9.16 -2.75 -5.04
CA LYS A 69 -9.84 -3.11 -6.30
C LYS A 69 -9.87 -1.97 -7.33
N SER A 70 -9.67 -0.72 -6.88
CA SER A 70 -9.83 0.48 -7.70
C SER A 70 -8.78 0.61 -8.82
N LYS A 71 -9.14 1.33 -9.90
CA LYS A 71 -8.23 1.61 -11.03
C LYS A 71 -7.01 2.45 -10.60
N LYS A 72 -7.17 3.33 -9.61
CA LYS A 72 -6.08 4.19 -9.10
C LYS A 72 -4.96 3.35 -8.49
N HIS A 73 -5.32 2.38 -7.65
CA HIS A 73 -4.37 1.45 -7.06
C HIS A 73 -3.67 0.59 -8.12
N LYS A 74 -4.46 -0.03 -9.02
CA LYS A 74 -3.92 -0.85 -10.11
C LYS A 74 -2.96 -0.07 -11.02
N ARG A 75 -3.23 1.22 -11.27
CA ARG A 75 -2.32 2.11 -12.00
C ARG A 75 -1.00 2.29 -11.25
N ARG A 76 -1.05 2.54 -9.95
CA ARG A 76 0.14 2.74 -9.11
C ARG A 76 1.01 1.49 -9.05
N VAL A 77 0.40 0.31 -8.87
CA VAL A 77 1.13 -0.96 -8.89
C VAL A 77 1.86 -1.15 -10.21
N LYS A 78 1.21 -0.85 -11.35
CA LYS A 78 1.86 -0.89 -12.67
C LYS A 78 3.02 0.10 -12.79
N GLU A 79 2.87 1.33 -12.30
CA GLU A 79 3.94 2.34 -12.28
C GLU A 79 5.15 1.88 -11.45
N LEU A 80 4.93 1.14 -10.36
CA LEU A 80 5.98 0.65 -9.47
C LEU A 80 6.69 -0.62 -9.97
N LYS A 81 6.19 -1.31 -11.01
CA LYS A 81 6.86 -2.53 -11.53
C LYS A 81 8.24 -2.27 -12.15
N GLY A 82 8.43 -1.07 -12.70
CA GLY A 82 9.68 -0.70 -13.35
C GLY A 82 10.79 -0.37 -12.35
N ILE A 83 11.99 -0.18 -12.90
CA ILE A 83 13.12 0.39 -12.15
C ILE A 83 12.77 1.86 -11.82
N PRO A 84 12.92 2.31 -10.55
CA PRO A 84 12.64 3.69 -10.17
C PRO A 84 13.58 4.66 -10.89
N TYR A 85 13.04 5.81 -11.32
CA TYR A 85 13.80 6.81 -12.06
C TYR A 85 14.56 7.72 -11.10
N THR A 86 15.83 7.38 -10.84
CA THR A 86 16.69 8.18 -9.97
C THR A 86 17.55 9.16 -10.77
N GLN A 87 18.20 10.09 -10.06
CA GLN A 87 19.16 11.03 -10.66
C GLN A 87 20.27 10.34 -11.46
N GLU A 88 20.65 9.12 -11.08
CA GLU A 88 21.66 8.34 -11.78
C GLU A 88 21.23 8.00 -13.21
N VAL A 89 19.93 7.75 -13.42
CA VAL A 89 19.37 7.50 -14.76
C VAL A 89 19.47 8.76 -15.63
N ALA A 90 19.13 9.93 -15.06
CA ALA A 90 19.23 11.20 -15.76
C ALA A 90 20.68 11.54 -16.14
N ASN A 91 21.63 11.32 -15.23
CA ASN A 91 23.05 11.56 -15.47
C ASN A 91 23.60 10.61 -16.55
N ALA A 92 23.27 9.32 -16.48
CA ALA A 92 23.70 8.33 -17.46
C ALA A 92 23.16 8.63 -18.86
N ALA A 93 21.92 9.12 -18.97
CA ALA A 93 21.34 9.57 -20.23
C ALA A 93 22.09 10.77 -20.83
N ALA A 94 22.70 11.62 -19.99
CA ALA A 94 23.58 12.71 -20.41
C ALA A 94 25.05 12.27 -20.63
N GLY A 95 25.36 10.96 -20.52
CA GLY A 95 26.72 10.43 -20.67
C GLY A 95 27.61 10.53 -19.43
N VAL A 96 27.05 10.89 -18.27
CA VAL A 96 27.78 11.04 -17.01
C VAL A 96 27.52 9.85 -16.09
N ASN A 97 28.57 9.26 -15.50
CA ASN A 97 28.47 8.17 -14.52
C ASN A 97 27.71 6.91 -15.01
N LEU A 98 27.90 6.53 -16.28
CA LEU A 98 27.25 5.37 -16.89
C LEU A 98 27.50 4.05 -16.13
N ASN A 99 28.74 3.80 -15.70
CA ASN A 99 29.10 2.56 -14.99
C ASN A 99 28.32 2.39 -13.69
N ARG A 100 28.11 3.48 -12.93
CA ARG A 100 27.32 3.48 -11.69
C ARG A 100 25.87 3.12 -11.97
N PHE A 101 25.29 3.68 -13.03
CA PHE A 101 23.93 3.35 -13.46
C PHE A 101 23.80 1.87 -13.84
N LEU A 102 24.75 1.32 -14.62
CA LEU A 102 24.74 -0.10 -14.98
C LEU A 102 24.79 -1.02 -13.76
N GLN A 103 25.70 -0.74 -12.81
CA GLN A 103 25.82 -1.49 -11.56
C GLN A 103 24.51 -1.45 -10.76
N ARG A 104 23.86 -0.28 -10.67
CA ARG A 104 22.56 -0.14 -9.99
C ARG A 104 21.47 -0.94 -10.68
N VAL A 105 21.36 -0.87 -12.00
CA VAL A 105 20.35 -1.62 -12.76
C VAL A 105 20.56 -3.12 -12.58
N GLU A 106 21.80 -3.58 -12.61
CA GLU A 106 22.15 -4.99 -12.36
C GLU A 106 21.77 -5.42 -10.94
N HIS A 107 22.12 -4.63 -9.92
CA HIS A 107 21.72 -4.89 -8.54
C HIS A 107 20.20 -4.98 -8.36
N ILE A 108 19.44 -4.07 -8.98
CA ILE A 108 17.97 -4.08 -8.92
C ILE A 108 17.40 -5.31 -9.61
N LYS A 109 17.92 -5.69 -10.78
CA LYS A 109 17.44 -6.89 -11.50
C LYS A 109 17.73 -8.18 -10.74
N ASN A 110 18.91 -8.29 -10.13
CA ASN A 110 19.38 -9.53 -9.53
C ASN A 110 18.88 -9.74 -8.08
N ARG A 111 18.75 -8.67 -7.29
CA ARG A 111 18.43 -8.75 -5.85
C ARG A 111 17.12 -8.08 -5.50
N VAL A 112 17.04 -6.76 -5.66
CA VAL A 112 15.91 -5.97 -5.11
C VAL A 112 14.59 -6.26 -5.82
N GLY A 113 14.61 -6.46 -7.14
CA GLY A 113 13.45 -6.77 -7.96
C GLY A 113 12.71 -8.02 -7.50
N PRO A 114 13.35 -9.20 -7.49
CA PRO A 114 12.68 -10.43 -7.05
C PRO A 114 12.26 -10.39 -5.58
N GLU A 115 13.07 -9.78 -4.70
CA GLU A 115 12.70 -9.60 -3.29
C GLU A 115 11.43 -8.76 -3.16
N LYS A 116 11.36 -7.63 -3.84
CA LYS A 116 10.17 -6.77 -3.88
C LYS A 116 8.95 -7.52 -4.41
N GLU A 117 9.07 -8.22 -5.53
CA GLU A 117 7.95 -8.99 -6.09
C GLU A 117 7.44 -10.04 -5.11
N SER A 118 8.35 -10.75 -4.43
CA SER A 118 7.98 -11.70 -3.37
C SER A 118 7.24 -11.01 -2.21
N ASN A 119 7.71 -9.82 -1.79
CA ASN A 119 7.09 -9.04 -0.74
C ASN A 119 5.69 -8.54 -1.12
N GLU A 120 5.51 -8.10 -2.37
CA GLU A 120 4.20 -7.66 -2.87
C GLU A 120 3.18 -8.80 -2.90
N VAL A 121 3.61 -10.02 -3.26
CA VAL A 121 2.76 -11.22 -3.22
C VAL A 121 2.34 -11.52 -1.78
N LEU A 122 3.29 -11.59 -0.86
CA LEU A 122 3.02 -11.84 0.57
C LEU A 122 2.10 -10.76 1.17
N LEU A 123 2.34 -9.50 0.83
CA LEU A 123 1.51 -8.38 1.28
C LEU A 123 0.07 -8.51 0.75
N LYS A 124 -0.08 -8.88 -0.52
CA LYS A 124 -1.40 -9.08 -1.12
C LYS A 124 -2.14 -10.24 -0.48
N GLU A 125 -1.46 -11.35 -0.22
CA GLU A 125 -2.02 -12.51 0.48
C GLU A 125 -2.48 -12.13 1.89
N HIS A 126 -1.62 -11.50 2.69
CA HIS A 126 -1.95 -11.00 4.02
C HIS A 126 -3.18 -10.09 4.01
N LEU A 127 -3.21 -9.08 3.12
CA LEU A 127 -4.36 -8.18 3.01
C LEU A 127 -5.62 -8.89 2.52
N SER A 128 -5.50 -9.92 1.66
CA SER A 128 -6.65 -10.69 1.21
C SER A 128 -7.27 -11.51 2.34
N THR A 129 -6.44 -12.12 3.19
CA THR A 129 -6.87 -12.88 4.37
C THR A 129 -7.46 -11.96 5.42
N ALA A 130 -6.78 -10.86 5.76
CA ALA A 130 -7.23 -9.90 6.77
C ALA A 130 -8.56 -9.23 6.41
N LEU A 131 -8.85 -9.04 5.11
CA LEU A 131 -10.05 -8.37 4.63
C LEU A 131 -11.16 -9.33 4.17
N ALA A 132 -10.99 -10.65 4.28
CA ALA A 132 -11.90 -11.63 3.70
C ALA A 132 -13.34 -11.44 4.22
N ASN A 133 -13.50 -11.43 5.54
CA ASN A 133 -14.80 -11.47 6.23
C ASN A 133 -15.48 -10.09 6.38
N ILE A 134 -14.78 -9.01 6.03
CA ILE A 134 -15.32 -7.66 6.19
C ILE A 134 -16.36 -7.38 5.10
N SER A 135 -17.59 -7.11 5.52
CA SER A 135 -18.66 -6.65 4.63
C SER A 135 -18.32 -5.25 4.10
N THR A 136 -18.66 -4.98 2.84
CA THR A 136 -18.44 -3.66 2.23
C THR A 136 -19.66 -2.75 2.31
N VAL A 137 -20.78 -3.27 2.82
CA VAL A 137 -22.05 -2.56 2.93
C VAL A 137 -22.42 -2.60 4.41
N GLU A 138 -22.41 -1.44 5.03
CA GLU A 138 -23.05 -1.27 6.33
C GLU A 138 -24.57 -1.22 6.10
N PRO A 139 -25.36 -1.93 6.92
CA PRO A 139 -26.80 -1.90 6.78
C PRO A 139 -27.30 -0.50 7.08
N THR A 140 -28.08 0.05 6.16
CA THR A 140 -28.53 1.44 6.19
C THR A 140 -29.72 1.67 7.13
N LEU A 141 -30.37 0.60 7.58
CA LEU A 141 -31.60 0.64 8.35
C LEU A 141 -31.47 -0.26 9.59
N PRO A 142 -32.09 0.11 10.73
CA PRO A 142 -31.90 -0.58 12.01
C PRO A 142 -32.43 -2.03 12.04
N TRP A 143 -33.28 -2.43 11.09
CA TRP A 143 -33.73 -3.81 10.90
C TRP A 143 -32.99 -4.54 9.76
N GLY A 144 -32.08 -3.85 9.07
CA GLY A 144 -31.17 -4.50 8.15
C GLY A 144 -30.07 -5.12 8.98
N GLU A 145 -30.17 -6.40 9.32
CA GLU A 145 -29.04 -7.08 9.92
C GLU A 145 -27.93 -7.21 8.87
N ALA A 146 -26.73 -6.72 9.20
CA ALA A 146 -25.53 -7.21 8.56
C ALA A 146 -25.40 -8.67 8.99
N THR A 147 -25.72 -9.60 8.10
CA THR A 147 -25.42 -11.01 8.31
C THR A 147 -23.91 -11.20 8.34
N THR A 148 -23.32 -11.05 9.52
CA THR A 148 -21.99 -11.55 9.86
C THR A 148 -22.13 -12.39 11.11
N ASP A 149 -22.42 -13.67 10.91
CA ASP A 149 -22.02 -14.82 11.72
C ASP A 149 -22.24 -14.75 13.25
N ALA A 150 -23.49 -14.93 13.67
CA ALA A 150 -23.79 -15.48 15.00
C ALA A 150 -23.58 -17.02 14.98
N ALA A 151 -22.32 -17.49 14.94
CA ALA A 151 -22.01 -18.92 15.11
C ALA A 151 -20.52 -19.18 15.42
N ALA A 152 -20.00 -18.68 16.53
CA ALA A 152 -18.82 -19.26 17.19
C ALA A 152 -18.85 -18.86 18.68
N ASP A 153 -18.62 -19.84 19.55
CA ASP A 153 -18.52 -19.73 21.02
C ASP A 153 -19.84 -19.75 21.82
N GLY A 154 -20.55 -20.87 21.68
CA GLY A 154 -21.50 -21.39 22.67
C GLY A 154 -21.13 -22.83 23.05
N ALA A 155 -19.98 -23.03 23.70
CA ALA A 155 -19.60 -24.31 24.31
C ALA A 155 -19.59 -24.18 25.84
N GLU A 156 -20.78 -24.02 26.42
CA GLU A 156 -21.02 -24.46 27.80
C GLU A 156 -21.22 -25.98 27.77
N VAL A 157 -20.16 -26.73 28.09
CA VAL A 157 -20.29 -28.15 28.43
C VAL A 157 -20.42 -28.23 29.95
N MET A 158 -21.67 -28.31 30.39
CA MET A 158 -22.22 -29.17 31.44
C MET A 158 -21.32 -29.44 32.67
N ALA A 159 -21.72 -28.83 33.78
CA ALA A 159 -21.45 -29.35 35.11
C ALA A 159 -22.39 -30.52 35.42
N GLU A 160 -21.81 -31.68 35.76
CA GLU A 160 -22.32 -32.68 36.72
C GLU A 160 -21.12 -33.30 37.44
#